data_AF-A0A6J1EDQ1-F1
#
_entry.id   AF-A0A6J1EDQ1-F1
#
_cell.length_a   1.000
_cell.length_b   1.000
_cell.length_c   1.000
_cell.angle_alpha   90.00
_cell.angle_beta   90.00
_cell.angle_gamma   90.00
#
_symmetry.space_group_name_H-M   'P 1'
#
loop_
_entity.id
_entity.type
_entity.pdbx_description
1 polymer ?
#
loop_
_entity_poly.entity_id
_entity_poly.type
_entity_poly.pdbx_seq_one_letter_code
_entity_poly.pdbx_strand_id
1 'polypeptide(L)'
;MSFEEVVPSDLFPIKDVNCRKVQEAARFAVEWKNKGGHRLIYKRVVNGLSDNTDSHAHHQYYILVIEAINDDGIPWSYIAKVKHFGGNGKEPHVFSVEDVLKNYKKH
;
A
#
# COMPACT_ATOMS: atom_id res chain seq x y z
N MET A 1 13.72 -12.32 16.84
CA MET A 1 14.22 -10.98 16.48
C MET A 1 13.04 -10.19 15.96
N SER A 2 12.59 -9.16 16.67
CA SER A 2 11.63 -8.18 16.15
C SER A 2 12.39 -7.29 15.16
N PHE A 3 12.05 -7.34 13.88
CA PHE A 3 12.46 -6.31 12.94
C PHE A 3 11.72 -5.03 13.35
N GLU A 4 12.38 -4.15 14.09
CA GLU A 4 11.86 -2.80 14.28
C GLU A 4 11.79 -2.12 12.90
N GLU A 5 10.59 -1.67 12.56
CA GLU A 5 10.31 -0.97 11.31
C GLU A 5 11.02 0.39 11.33
N VAL A 6 12.17 0.47 10.65
CA VAL A 6 12.80 1.77 10.39
C VAL A 6 12.10 2.39 9.19
N VAL A 7 11.05 3.16 9.48
CA VAL A 7 10.46 4.07 8.49
C VAL A 7 11.51 5.13 8.16
N PRO A 8 11.87 5.34 6.88
CA PRO A 8 12.82 6.37 6.50
C PRO A 8 12.33 7.76 6.95
N SER A 9 13.26 8.60 7.44
CA SER A 9 12.94 9.96 7.91
C SER A 9 12.57 10.92 6.78
N ASP A 10 13.18 10.73 5.61
CA ASP A 10 12.93 11.56 4.43
C ASP A 10 11.94 10.85 3.50
N LEU A 11 10.74 11.44 3.39
CA LEU A 11 9.65 10.93 2.58
C LEU A 11 9.20 12.01 1.59
N PHE A 12 9.04 11.60 0.34
CA PHE A 12 8.67 12.47 -0.77
C PHE A 12 7.32 12.04 -1.37
N PRO A 13 6.46 12.97 -1.79
CA PRO A 13 5.26 12.65 -2.55
C PRO A 13 5.57 11.85 -3.81
N ILE A 14 4.82 10.77 -4.03
CA ILE A 14 4.94 9.96 -5.25
C ILE A 14 4.36 10.75 -6.42
N LYS A 15 5.19 11.05 -7.42
CA LYS A 15 4.77 11.80 -8.62
C LYS A 15 3.84 11.00 -9.53
N ASP A 16 4.11 9.71 -9.70
CA ASP A 16 3.29 8.82 -10.51
C ASP A 16 2.85 7.60 -9.69
N VAL A 17 1.64 7.70 -9.12
CA VAL A 17 1.01 6.61 -8.37
C VAL A 17 0.57 5.46 -9.27
N ASN A 18 0.47 5.66 -10.58
CA ASN A 18 0.10 4.61 -11.54
C ASN A 18 1.31 3.81 -12.01
N CYS A 19 2.53 4.15 -11.59
CA CYS A 19 3.71 3.41 -11.98
C CYS A 19 3.65 1.96 -11.46
N ARG A 20 4.24 1.04 -12.23
CA ARG A 20 4.07 -0.41 -12.02
C ARG A 20 4.39 -0.86 -10.59
N LYS A 21 5.52 -0.40 -10.02
CA LYS A 21 5.95 -0.79 -8.66
C LYS A 21 4.99 -0.33 -7.56
N VAL A 22 4.43 0.87 -7.69
CA VAL A 22 3.45 1.41 -6.73
C VAL A 22 2.15 0.61 -6.78
N GLN A 23 1.69 0.28 -7.99
CA GLN A 23 0.51 -0.55 -8.21
C GLN A 23 0.71 -1.99 -7.69
N GLU A 24 1.88 -2.59 -7.91
CA GLU A 24 2.26 -3.91 -7.39
C GLU A 24 2.28 -3.92 -5.86
N ALA A 25 2.92 -2.93 -5.23
CA ALA A 25 2.95 -2.79 -3.78
C ALA A 25 1.55 -2.63 -3.18
N ALA A 26 0.67 -1.84 -3.83
CA ALA A 26 -0.70 -1.63 -3.38
C ALA A 26 -1.56 -2.89 -3.48
N ARG A 27 -1.46 -3.63 -4.59
CA ARG A 27 -2.17 -4.91 -4.77
C ARG A 27 -1.76 -5.91 -3.70
N PHE A 28 -0.46 -6.02 -3.45
CA PHE A 28 0.05 -6.90 -2.41
C PHE A 28 -0.45 -6.51 -1.01
N ALA A 29 -0.58 -5.22 -0.71
CA ALA A 29 -1.20 -4.76 0.53
C ALA A 29 -2.68 -5.17 0.66
N VAL A 30 -3.44 -5.17 -0.43
CA VAL A 30 -4.84 -5.64 -0.46
C VAL A 30 -4.90 -7.14 -0.19
N GLU A 31 -4.05 -7.92 -0.87
CA GLU A 31 -3.95 -9.37 -0.66
C GLU A 31 -3.56 -9.72 0.78
N TRP A 32 -2.59 -9.00 1.34
CA TRP A 32 -2.18 -9.15 2.74
C TRP A 32 -3.36 -8.89 3.69
N LYS A 33 -4.12 -7.81 3.45
CA LYS A 33 -5.32 -7.51 4.26
C LYS A 33 -6.40 -8.57 4.13
N ASN A 34 -6.59 -9.14 2.94
CA ASN A 34 -7.54 -10.23 2.72
C ASN A 34 -7.16 -11.52 3.46
N LYS A 35 -5.86 -11.79 3.69
CA LYS A 35 -5.43 -12.89 4.58
C LYS A 35 -5.94 -12.72 6.02
N GLY A 36 -6.27 -11.51 6.44
CA GLY A 36 -6.93 -11.20 7.72
C GLY A 36 -8.44 -11.48 7.76
N GLY A 37 -9.02 -12.11 6.73
CA GLY A 37 -10.44 -12.48 6.68
C GLY A 37 -11.34 -11.46 5.97
N HIS A 38 -10.76 -10.42 5.37
CA HIS A 38 -11.48 -9.48 4.52
C HIS A 38 -11.59 -9.98 3.08
N ARG A 39 -12.59 -9.48 2.34
CA ARG A 39 -12.74 -9.68 0.89
C ARG A 39 -12.79 -8.33 0.22
N LEU A 40 -11.62 -7.82 -0.14
CA LEU A 40 -11.43 -6.53 -0.77
C LEU A 40 -10.86 -6.71 -2.17
N ILE A 41 -11.46 -6.01 -3.14
CA ILE A 41 -11.02 -5.92 -4.52
C ILE A 41 -10.25 -4.61 -4.67
N TYR A 42 -8.99 -4.71 -5.10
CA TYR A 42 -8.15 -3.53 -5.38
C TYR A 42 -8.79 -2.63 -6.43
N LYS A 43 -8.88 -1.31 -6.15
CA LYS A 43 -9.40 -0.32 -7.09
C LYS A 43 -8.31 0.59 -7.63
N ARG A 44 -7.61 1.33 -6.75
CA ARG A 44 -6.55 2.27 -7.13
C ARG A 44 -5.70 2.71 -5.94
N VAL A 45 -4.52 3.25 -6.23
CA VAL A 45 -3.78 4.12 -5.31
C VAL A 45 -4.25 5.56 -5.52
N VAL A 46 -4.62 6.23 -4.43
CA VAL A 46 -5.07 7.63 -4.46
C VAL A 46 -3.90 8.59 -4.34
N ASN A 47 -2.99 8.30 -3.41
CA ASN A 47 -1.80 9.09 -3.14
C ASN A 47 -0.76 8.24 -2.38
N GLY A 48 0.45 8.75 -2.18
CA GLY A 48 1.40 8.14 -1.29
C GLY A 48 2.71 8.89 -1.14
N LEU A 49 3.53 8.40 -0.23
CA LEU A 49 4.90 8.87 0.01
C LEU A 49 5.89 7.75 -0.27
N SER A 50 7.11 8.11 -0.66
CA SER A 50 8.22 7.18 -0.82
C SER A 50 9.53 7.77 -0.28
N ASP A 51 10.42 6.89 0.18
CA ASP A 51 11.78 7.22 0.59
C ASP A 51 12.73 7.51 -0.58
N ASN A 52 12.27 7.31 -1.82
CA ASN A 52 13.06 7.57 -3.02
C ASN A 52 12.21 8.27 -4.09
N THR A 53 12.82 9.24 -4.76
CA THR A 53 12.22 9.91 -5.93
C THR A 53 12.41 9.14 -7.23
N ASP A 54 13.35 8.20 -7.27
CA ASP A 54 13.60 7.33 -8.42
C ASP A 54 12.76 6.05 -8.34
N SER A 55 11.83 5.90 -9.27
CA SER A 55 11.00 4.72 -9.44
C SER A 55 11.79 3.46 -9.83
N HIS A 56 13.07 3.57 -10.19
CA HIS A 56 13.91 2.43 -10.58
C HIS A 56 14.69 1.82 -9.41
N ALA A 57 14.65 2.40 -8.22
CA ALA A 57 15.35 1.91 -7.05
C ALA A 57 15.09 0.42 -6.76
N HIS A 58 16.15 -0.29 -6.36
CA HIS A 58 16.13 -1.72 -6.03
C HIS A 58 15.39 -2.02 -4.72
N HIS A 59 15.33 -1.05 -3.81
CA HIS A 59 14.55 -1.14 -2.59
C HIS A 59 13.85 0.19 -2.38
N GLN A 60 12.54 0.15 -2.12
CA GLN A 60 11.74 1.35 -1.97
C GLN A 60 10.67 1.14 -0.92
N TYR A 61 10.61 2.05 0.03
CA TYR A 61 9.56 2.12 1.03
C TYR A 61 8.43 3.01 0.52
N TYR A 62 7.20 2.59 0.79
CA TYR A 62 5.99 3.28 0.39
C TYR A 62 5.03 3.42 1.56
N ILE A 63 4.45 4.60 1.70
CA ILE A 63 3.23 4.83 2.48
C ILE A 63 2.12 5.15 1.47
N LEU A 64 1.22 4.21 1.23
CA LEU A 64 0.22 4.29 0.16
C LEU A 64 -1.18 4.49 0.73
N VAL A 65 -1.93 5.44 0.19
CA VAL A 65 -3.37 5.56 0.40
C VAL A 65 -4.07 4.76 -0.70
N ILE A 66 -4.73 3.67 -0.31
CA ILE A 66 -5.32 2.69 -1.22
C ILE A 66 -6.84 2.71 -1.08
N GLU A 67 -7.52 2.74 -2.22
CA GLU A 67 -8.95 2.44 -2.32
C GLU A 67 -9.16 0.99 -2.77
N ALA A 68 -10.05 0.30 -2.07
CA ALA A 68 -10.56 -1.01 -2.42
C ALA A 68 -12.08 -1.05 -2.30
N ILE A 69 -12.73 -2.09 -2.83
CA ILE A 69 -14.17 -2.29 -2.76
C ILE A 69 -14.44 -3.65 -2.12
N ASN A 70 -15.35 -3.73 -1.16
CA ASN A 70 -15.76 -5.03 -0.59
C ASN A 70 -16.84 -5.73 -1.44
N ASP A 71 -17.21 -6.96 -1.08
CA ASP A 71 -18.25 -7.74 -1.79
C ASP A 71 -19.61 -7.01 -1.89
N ASP A 72 -19.92 -6.09 -0.97
CA ASP A 72 -21.15 -5.28 -0.97
C ASP A 72 -21.08 -4.04 -1.88
N GLY A 73 -19.96 -3.83 -2.58
CA GLY A 73 -19.73 -2.63 -3.39
C GLY A 73 -19.38 -1.38 -2.57
N ILE A 74 -19.12 -1.52 -1.27
CA ILE A 74 -18.78 -0.39 -0.39
C ILE A 74 -17.28 -0.06 -0.55
N PRO A 75 -16.92 1.20 -0.85
CA PRO A 75 -15.54 1.62 -0.95
C PRO A 75 -14.88 1.67 0.45
N TRP A 76 -13.66 1.16 0.53
CA TRP A 76 -12.79 1.18 1.70
C TRP A 76 -11.51 1.93 1.35
N SER A 77 -11.06 2.79 2.27
CA SER A 77 -9.80 3.52 2.13
C SER A 77 -8.90 3.24 3.33
N TYR A 78 -7.65 2.89 3.07
CA TYR A 78 -6.67 2.62 4.12
C TYR A 78 -5.27 3.06 3.69
N ILE A 79 -4.41 3.29 4.69
CA ILE A 79 -2.99 3.53 4.52
C ILE A 79 -2.26 2.19 4.66
N ALA A 80 -1.37 1.89 3.72
CA ALA A 80 -0.49 0.73 3.79
C ALA A 80 0.98 1.16 3.79
N LYS A 81 1.76 0.61 4.73
CA LYS A 81 3.21 0.75 4.79
C LYS A 81 3.85 -0.48 4.16
N VAL A 82 4.56 -0.30 3.05
CA VAL A 82 5.05 -1.41 2.21
C VAL A 82 6.51 -1.18 1.81
N LYS A 83 7.35 -2.21 1.91
CA LYS A 83 8.70 -2.23 1.31
C LYS A 83 8.70 -3.12 0.09
N HIS A 84 9.08 -2.54 -1.05
CA HIS A 84 9.23 -3.23 -2.32
C HIS A 84 10.71 -3.54 -2.58
N PHE A 85 11.04 -4.77 -3.03
CA PHE A 85 12.42 -5.25 -3.21
C PHE A 85 12.89 -5.31 -4.68
N GLY A 86 12.36 -4.40 -5.50
CA GLY A 86 12.90 -4.06 -6.83
C GLY A 86 13.23 -5.23 -7.78
N GLY A 87 12.28 -6.14 -8.00
CA GLY A 87 12.38 -7.14 -9.08
C GLY A 87 13.29 -8.35 -8.80
N ASN A 88 13.88 -8.45 -7.61
CA ASN A 88 14.75 -9.58 -7.21
C ASN A 88 13.96 -10.87 -6.89
N GLY A 89 12.76 -11.05 -7.42
CA GLY A 89 11.86 -12.19 -7.15
C GLY A 89 11.30 -12.26 -5.72
N LYS A 90 11.59 -11.26 -4.87
CA LYS A 90 11.06 -11.17 -3.51
C LYS A 90 9.73 -10.42 -3.52
N GLU A 91 8.72 -11.01 -2.89
CA GLU A 91 7.43 -10.37 -2.65
C GLU A 91 7.60 -9.08 -1.84
N PRO A 92 6.77 -8.05 -2.06
CA PRO A 92 6.74 -6.88 -1.19
C PRO A 92 6.47 -7.29 0.26
N HIS A 93 6.96 -6.51 1.22
CA HIS A 93 6.67 -6.73 2.63
C HIS A 93 5.75 -5.63 3.15
N VAL A 94 4.64 -6.01 3.76
CA VAL A 94 3.66 -5.09 4.37
C VAL A 94 3.92 -5.03 5.87
N PHE A 95 4.21 -3.84 6.39
CA PHE A 95 4.47 -3.64 7.81
C PHE A 95 3.19 -3.35 8.59
N SER A 96 2.37 -2.44 8.07
CA SER A 96 1.08 -2.08 8.66
C SER A 96 0.05 -1.75 7.60
N VAL A 97 -1.22 -1.95 7.98
CA VAL A 97 -2.37 -1.44 7.25
C VAL A 97 -3.33 -0.79 8.25
N GLU A 98 -3.66 0.48 8.03
CA GLU A 98 -4.46 1.30 8.92
C GLU A 98 -5.67 1.87 8.18
N ASP A 99 -6.88 1.60 8.68
CA ASP A 99 -8.10 2.10 8.05
C ASP A 99 -8.24 3.62 8.22
N VAL A 100 -8.43 4.34 7.11
CA VAL A 100 -8.60 5.81 7.12
C VAL A 100 -10.07 6.18 7.31
N LEU A 101 -10.98 5.43 6.69
CA LEU A 101 -12.42 5.60 6.83
C LEU A 101 -13.09 4.22 6.89
N LYS A 102 -13.50 3.81 8.09
CA LYS A 102 -14.46 2.72 8.27
C LYS A 102 -15.86 3.33 8.20
N ASN A 103 -16.63 2.93 7.19
CA ASN A 103 -18.08 3.18 7.08
C ASN A 103 -18.49 4.62 6.74
N TYR A 104 -18.69 4.89 5.45
CA TYR A 104 -19.85 5.71 5.07
C TYR A 104 -21.08 4.79 5.05
N LYS A 105 -21.82 4.71 6.17
CA LYS A 105 -23.23 4.28 6.08
C LYS A 105 -23.94 5.37 5.26
N LYS A 106 -24.46 5.01 4.08
CA LYS A 106 -25.49 5.85 3.43
C LYS A 106 -26.63 6.01 4.45
N HIS A 107 -26.85 7.24 4.91
CA HIS A 107 -28.08 7.62 5.58
C HIS A 107 -29.23 7.63 4.56
#